data_AF-A0A353SVK6-F1
#
_entry.id   AF-A0A353SVK6-F1
#
_cell.length_a   1.000
_cell.length_b   1.000
_cell.length_c   1.000
_cell.angle_alpha   90.00
_cell.angle_beta   90.00
_cell.angle_gamma   90.00
#
_symmetry.space_group_name_H-M   'P 1'
#
loop_
_entity.id
_entity.type
_entity.pdbx_description
1 polymer ?
#
loop_
_entity_poly.entity_id
_entity_poly.type
_entity_poly.pdbx_seq_one_letter_code
_entity_poly.pdbx_strand_id
1 'polypeptide(L)'
;MKESETVVVVVHKAIDREKDAISLYLKLAKAVKDPKAKNVLISLATDEVGHMDKLERHLTSILAGKKGLLPKASEVLDAMAARLTESSKFVFPSAAELARADEVRILELAVEREIVANRTYLEMASAAGSGAAKEMFLALAKEEETHSKILRAEIDSIGQNGFWFDMQEFTMEQ
;
A
#
# COMPACT_ATOMS: atom_id res chain seq x y z
N MET A 1 17.22 -4.44 25.66
CA MET A 1 17.81 -4.73 24.33
C MET A 1 16.78 -5.37 23.38
N LYS A 2 16.13 -6.49 23.75
CA LYS A 2 15.11 -7.18 22.93
C LYS A 2 14.04 -6.27 22.30
N GLU A 3 13.46 -5.35 23.07
CA GLU A 3 12.33 -4.53 22.61
C GLU A 3 12.68 -3.56 21.45
N SER A 4 13.90 -3.03 21.43
CA SER A 4 14.34 -2.12 20.38
C SER A 4 14.78 -2.86 19.11
N GLU A 5 15.29 -4.07 19.27
CA GLU A 5 15.66 -4.98 18.18
C GLU A 5 14.39 -5.45 17.44
N THR A 6 13.31 -5.74 18.18
CA THR A 6 11.98 -6.04 17.62
C THR A 6 11.39 -4.87 16.83
N VAL A 7 11.47 -3.64 17.35
CA VAL A 7 10.93 -2.45 16.64
C VAL A 7 11.66 -2.20 15.32
N VAL A 8 12.99 -2.39 15.27
CA VAL A 8 13.77 -2.25 14.03
C VAL A 8 13.30 -3.23 12.96
N VAL A 9 13.04 -4.49 13.32
CA VAL A 9 12.52 -5.51 12.39
C VAL A 9 11.12 -5.14 11.88
N VAL A 10 10.23 -4.67 12.76
CA VAL A 10 8.87 -4.27 12.38
C VAL A 10 8.88 -3.08 11.40
N VAL A 11 9.69 -2.06 11.67
CA VAL A 11 9.79 -0.88 10.80
C VAL A 11 10.42 -1.24 9.44
N HIS A 12 11.42 -2.12 9.39
CA HIS A 12 11.94 -2.63 8.11
C HIS A 12 10.86 -3.36 7.30
N LYS A 13 10.05 -4.19 7.94
CA LYS A 13 8.93 -4.87 7.26
C LYS A 13 7.91 -3.89 6.70
N ALA A 14 7.62 -2.80 7.42
CA ALA A 14 6.75 -1.73 6.93
C ALA A 14 7.36 -1.05 5.68
N ILE A 15 8.65 -0.71 5.71
CA ILE A 15 9.34 -0.12 4.55
C ILE A 15 9.28 -1.02 3.32
N ASP A 16 9.49 -2.33 3.48
CA ASP A 16 9.40 -3.28 2.38
C ASP A 16 7.96 -3.34 1.82
N ARG A 17 6.93 -3.21 2.67
CA ARG A 17 5.53 -3.14 2.22
C ARG A 17 5.24 -1.90 1.38
N GLU A 18 5.82 -0.75 1.71
CA GLU A 18 5.63 0.47 0.89
C GLU A 18 6.29 0.32 -0.47
N LYS A 19 7.48 -0.30 -0.53
CA LYS A 19 8.15 -0.59 -1.81
C LYS A 19 7.31 -1.50 -2.71
N ASP A 20 6.66 -2.50 -2.11
CA ASP A 20 5.74 -3.38 -2.83
C ASP A 20 4.50 -2.63 -3.32
N ALA A 21 3.91 -1.73 -2.50
CA ALA A 21 2.76 -0.90 -2.88
C ALA A 21 3.11 0.06 -4.03
N ILE A 22 4.21 0.80 -3.92
CA ILE A 22 4.71 1.69 -4.97
C ILE A 22 4.86 0.92 -6.30
N SER A 23 5.52 -0.24 -6.23
CA SER A 23 5.75 -1.08 -7.41
C SER A 23 4.44 -1.60 -8.00
N LEU A 24 3.45 -1.93 -7.17
CA LEU A 24 2.13 -2.35 -7.62
C LEU A 24 1.41 -1.19 -8.32
N TYR A 25 1.27 -0.05 -7.67
CA TYR A 25 0.51 1.09 -8.20
C TYR A 25 1.08 1.60 -9.52
N LEU A 26 2.41 1.63 -9.67
CA LEU A 26 3.05 1.97 -10.95
C LEU A 26 2.79 0.92 -12.05
N LYS A 27 2.57 -0.35 -11.70
CA LYS A 27 2.17 -1.39 -12.68
C LYS A 27 0.69 -1.25 -13.04
N LEU A 28 -0.19 -1.06 -12.06
CA LEU A 28 -1.62 -0.85 -12.31
C LEU A 28 -1.86 0.42 -13.14
N ALA A 29 -1.15 1.52 -12.85
CA ALA A 29 -1.23 2.77 -13.59
C ALA A 29 -0.80 2.65 -15.06
N LYS A 30 0.01 1.63 -15.41
CA LYS A 30 0.35 1.32 -16.80
C LYS A 30 -0.70 0.47 -17.51
N ALA A 31 -1.55 -0.23 -16.75
CA ALA A 31 -2.56 -1.15 -17.27
C ALA A 31 -3.93 -0.47 -17.48
N VAL A 32 -4.26 0.55 -16.68
CA VAL A 32 -5.49 1.34 -16.85
C VAL A 32 -5.42 2.25 -18.09
N LYS A 33 -6.58 2.54 -18.69
CA LYS A 33 -6.69 3.40 -19.88
C LYS A 33 -7.21 4.78 -19.52
N ASP A 34 -8.11 4.86 -18.56
CA ASP A 34 -8.68 6.13 -18.11
C ASP A 34 -7.59 7.01 -17.45
N PRO A 35 -7.45 8.27 -17.89
CA PRO A 35 -6.46 9.18 -17.32
C PRO A 35 -6.69 9.51 -15.85
N LYS A 36 -7.93 9.55 -15.37
CA LYS A 36 -8.27 9.86 -13.97
C LYS A 36 -7.90 8.69 -13.07
N ALA A 37 -8.28 7.46 -13.43
CA ALA A 37 -7.87 6.24 -12.74
C ALA A 37 -6.33 6.12 -12.68
N LYS A 38 -5.65 6.43 -13.78
CA LYS A 38 -4.17 6.46 -13.84
C LYS A 38 -3.58 7.48 -12.86
N ASN A 39 -4.12 8.68 -12.82
CA ASN A 39 -3.64 9.74 -11.93
C ASN A 39 -3.87 9.41 -10.46
N VAL A 40 -5.00 8.78 -10.12
CA VAL A 40 -5.26 8.27 -8.76
C VAL A 40 -4.16 7.28 -8.35
N LEU A 41 -3.86 6.28 -9.18
CA LEU A 41 -2.83 5.28 -8.88
C LEU A 41 -1.42 5.89 -8.77
N ILE A 42 -1.08 6.90 -9.57
CA ILE A 42 0.19 7.62 -9.46
C ILE A 42 0.26 8.47 -8.19
N SER A 43 -0.86 9.09 -7.78
CA SER A 43 -0.95 9.84 -6.52
C SER A 43 -0.69 8.91 -5.34
N LEU A 44 -1.39 7.77 -5.28
CA LEU A 44 -1.18 6.77 -4.24
C LEU A 44 0.29 6.30 -4.20
N ALA A 45 0.89 5.99 -5.35
CA ALA A 45 2.32 5.64 -5.41
C ALA A 45 3.23 6.74 -4.83
N THR A 46 2.85 8.01 -4.96
CA THR A 46 3.59 9.14 -4.40
C THR A 46 3.41 9.24 -2.88
N ASP A 47 2.19 9.01 -2.40
CA ASP A 47 1.87 8.98 -0.97
C ASP A 47 2.65 7.86 -0.27
N GLU A 48 2.74 6.67 -0.89
CA GLU A 48 3.55 5.56 -0.37
C GLU A 48 5.06 5.85 -0.29
N VAL A 49 5.60 6.66 -1.21
CA VAL A 49 6.98 7.15 -1.09
C VAL A 49 7.10 8.04 0.15
N GLY A 50 6.10 8.88 0.40
CA GLY A 50 6.03 9.68 1.62
C GLY A 50 5.96 8.83 2.90
N HIS A 51 5.21 7.73 2.88
CA HIS A 51 5.14 6.76 3.98
C HIS A 51 6.50 6.10 4.23
N MET A 52 7.12 5.57 3.17
CA MET A 52 8.44 4.95 3.19
C MET A 52 9.48 5.90 3.82
N ASP A 53 9.49 7.16 3.38
CA ASP A 53 10.36 8.22 3.90
C ASP A 53 10.15 8.48 5.39
N LYS A 54 8.88 8.53 5.86
CA LYS A 54 8.55 8.69 7.29
C LYS A 54 9.12 7.52 8.10
N LEU A 55 8.95 6.29 7.61
CA LEU A 55 9.45 5.07 8.25
C LEU A 55 10.98 5.01 8.30
N GLU A 56 11.67 5.35 7.21
CA GLU A 56 13.14 5.38 7.13
C GLU A 56 13.74 6.41 8.09
N ARG A 57 13.11 7.59 8.21
CA ARG A 57 13.50 8.60 9.22
C ARG A 57 13.31 8.09 10.64
N HIS A 58 12.20 7.42 10.92
CA HIS A 58 11.95 6.84 12.25
C HIS A 58 12.98 5.75 12.59
N LEU A 59 13.28 4.87 11.65
CA LEU A 59 14.31 3.85 11.78
C LEU A 59 15.69 4.46 12.06
N THR A 60 16.07 5.49 11.31
CA THR A 60 17.34 6.19 11.49
C THR A 60 17.42 6.82 12.89
N SER A 61 16.33 7.42 13.38
CA SER A 61 16.25 8.00 14.73
C SER A 61 16.45 6.93 15.83
N ILE A 62 15.81 5.77 15.69
CA ILE A 62 15.98 4.64 16.64
C ILE A 62 17.44 4.17 16.69
N LEU A 63 18.09 4.06 15.53
CA LEU A 63 19.47 3.58 15.41
C LEU A 63 20.49 4.63 15.91
N ALA A 64 20.29 5.91 15.61
CA ALA A 64 21.15 6.99 16.05
C ALA A 64 21.16 7.15 17.59
N GLY A 65 20.01 6.89 18.24
CA GLY A 65 19.88 6.92 19.69
C GLY A 65 20.52 5.74 20.44
N LYS A 66 20.99 4.70 19.74
CA LYS A 66 21.53 3.48 20.37
C LYS A 66 22.75 2.94 19.62
N LYS A 67 23.96 3.29 20.10
CA LYS A 67 25.23 2.68 19.66
C LYS A 67 25.18 1.17 19.89
N GLY A 68 25.27 0.36 18.83
CA GLY A 68 25.30 -1.11 18.92
C GLY A 68 23.96 -1.82 18.79
N LEU A 69 22.91 -1.14 18.31
CA LEU A 69 21.58 -1.73 18.11
C LEU A 69 21.35 -2.30 16.70
N LEU A 70 22.42 -2.47 15.92
CA LEU A 70 22.32 -3.23 14.68
C LEU A 70 21.91 -4.66 15.05
N PRO A 71 20.78 -5.17 14.53
CA PRO A 71 20.37 -6.54 14.80
C PRO A 71 21.51 -7.50 14.46
N LYS A 72 21.69 -8.53 15.29
CA LYS A 72 22.74 -9.53 15.04
C LYS A 72 22.56 -10.11 13.62
N ALA A 73 23.66 -10.39 12.95
CA ALA A 73 23.63 -10.89 11.57
C ALA A 73 22.73 -12.11 11.37
N SER A 74 22.61 -12.99 12.38
CA SER A 74 21.69 -14.14 12.36
C SER A 74 20.21 -13.74 12.32
N GLU A 75 19.82 -12.69 13.06
CA GLU A 75 18.43 -12.19 13.07
C GLU A 75 18.11 -11.39 11.81
N VAL A 76 19.11 -10.71 11.22
CA VAL A 76 18.98 -10.12 9.88
C VAL A 76 18.80 -11.22 8.84
N LEU A 77 19.55 -12.31 8.94
CA LEU A 77 19.40 -13.48 8.08
C LEU A 77 18.02 -14.14 8.25
N ASP A 78 17.54 -14.31 9.48
CA ASP A 78 16.20 -14.86 9.76
C ASP A 78 15.09 -13.92 9.27
N ALA A 79 15.26 -12.60 9.44
CA ALA A 79 14.35 -11.59 8.91
C ALA A 79 14.40 -11.52 7.38
N MET A 80 15.57 -11.74 6.76
CA MET A 80 15.75 -11.85 5.31
C MET A 80 15.14 -13.16 4.76
N ALA A 81 15.23 -14.26 5.49
CA ALA A 81 14.55 -15.51 5.16
C ALA A 81 13.03 -15.40 5.32
N ALA A 82 12.57 -14.71 6.36
CA ALA A 82 11.17 -14.31 6.54
C ALA A 82 10.71 -13.37 5.42
N ARG A 83 11.58 -12.48 4.92
CA ARG A 83 11.33 -11.62 3.77
C ARG A 83 11.16 -12.42 2.48
N LEU A 84 11.99 -13.42 2.21
CA LEU A 84 11.81 -14.32 1.05
C LEU A 84 10.47 -15.08 1.10
N THR A 85 9.99 -15.42 2.31
CA THR A 85 8.73 -16.15 2.49
C THR A 85 7.49 -15.26 2.59
N GLU A 86 7.58 -14.01 3.07
CA GLU A 86 6.45 -13.06 3.12
C GLU A 86 6.29 -12.22 1.85
N SER A 87 7.37 -11.79 1.19
CA SER A 87 7.27 -11.18 -0.16
C SER A 87 6.67 -12.17 -1.17
N SER A 88 6.82 -13.47 -0.92
CA SER A 88 6.16 -14.55 -1.66
C SER A 88 4.64 -14.64 -1.42
N LYS A 89 4.06 -13.96 -0.43
CA LYS A 89 2.60 -14.03 -0.14
C LYS A 89 1.78 -13.04 -0.96
N PHE A 90 2.34 -11.89 -1.32
CA PHE A 90 1.66 -10.95 -2.21
C PHE A 90 2.00 -11.30 -3.65
N VAL A 91 1.09 -12.00 -4.31
CA VAL A 91 1.25 -12.36 -5.72
C VAL A 91 0.91 -11.12 -6.54
N PHE A 92 1.94 -10.48 -7.09
CA PHE A 92 1.72 -9.44 -8.08
C PHE A 92 0.96 -10.04 -9.28
N PRO A 93 -0.10 -9.38 -9.76
CA PRO A 93 -0.77 -9.81 -10.97
C PRO A 93 0.25 -9.78 -12.12
N SER A 94 0.28 -10.85 -12.90
CA SER A 94 1.13 -10.92 -14.09
C SER A 94 0.67 -9.92 -15.14
N ALA A 95 1.57 -9.54 -16.05
CA ALA A 95 1.22 -8.67 -17.17
C ALA A 95 0.07 -9.25 -18.02
N ALA A 96 0.00 -10.59 -18.14
CA ALA A 96 -1.07 -11.27 -18.87
C ALA A 96 -2.43 -11.26 -18.12
N GLU A 97 -2.42 -11.23 -16.79
CA GLU A 97 -3.64 -11.03 -16.00
C GLU A 97 -4.13 -9.58 -16.11
N LEU A 98 -3.23 -8.61 -15.95
CA LEU A 98 -3.57 -7.19 -16.08
C LEU A 98 -4.07 -6.83 -17.49
N ALA A 99 -3.50 -7.42 -18.55
CA ALA A 99 -3.95 -7.17 -19.91
C ALA A 99 -5.36 -7.68 -20.23
N ARG A 100 -5.87 -8.64 -19.43
CA ARG A 100 -7.21 -9.22 -19.59
C ARG A 100 -8.24 -8.64 -18.62
N ALA A 101 -7.78 -7.94 -17.58
CA ALA A 101 -8.65 -7.30 -16.60
C ALA A 101 -9.26 -6.02 -17.19
N ASP A 102 -10.51 -5.75 -16.82
CA ASP A 102 -11.09 -4.43 -17.01
C ASP A 102 -10.56 -3.45 -15.96
N GLU A 103 -10.89 -2.17 -16.14
CA GLU A 103 -10.36 -1.11 -15.29
C GLU A 103 -10.88 -1.17 -13.86
N VAL A 104 -12.14 -1.58 -13.68
CA VAL A 104 -12.72 -1.80 -12.35
C VAL A 104 -11.93 -2.87 -11.61
N ARG A 105 -11.64 -4.00 -12.25
CA ARG A 105 -10.84 -5.07 -11.63
C ARG A 105 -9.42 -4.62 -11.30
N ILE A 106 -8.81 -3.79 -12.13
CA ILE A 106 -7.48 -3.23 -11.86
C ILE A 106 -7.51 -2.35 -10.59
N LEU A 107 -8.53 -1.50 -10.44
CA LEU A 107 -8.68 -0.66 -9.24
C LEU A 107 -9.06 -1.47 -7.99
N GLU A 108 -9.84 -2.55 -8.13
CA GLU A 108 -10.14 -3.46 -7.03
C GLU A 108 -8.87 -4.09 -6.43
N LEU A 109 -7.88 -4.44 -7.27
CA LEU A 109 -6.59 -4.95 -6.79
C LEU A 109 -5.85 -3.90 -5.93
N ALA A 110 -5.99 -2.62 -6.25
CA ALA A 110 -5.45 -1.55 -5.41
C ALA A 110 -6.23 -1.44 -4.09
N VAL A 111 -7.57 -1.54 -4.11
CA VAL A 111 -8.39 -1.53 -2.88
C VAL A 111 -8.03 -2.71 -1.97
N GLU A 112 -7.84 -3.90 -2.53
CA GLU A 112 -7.40 -5.09 -1.79
C GLU A 112 -6.04 -4.83 -1.10
N ARG A 113 -5.09 -4.18 -1.80
CA ARG A 113 -3.78 -3.82 -1.25
C ARG A 113 -3.91 -2.84 -0.08
N GLU A 114 -4.77 -1.83 -0.18
CA GLU A 114 -5.02 -0.83 0.87
C GLU A 114 -5.64 -1.44 2.13
N ILE A 115 -6.61 -2.36 1.96
CA ILE A 115 -7.25 -3.06 3.09
C ILE A 115 -6.22 -3.89 3.85
N VAL A 116 -5.33 -4.58 3.13
CA VAL A 116 -4.25 -5.35 3.74
C VAL A 116 -3.23 -4.43 4.44
N ALA A 117 -2.90 -3.29 3.84
CA ALA A 117 -2.01 -2.28 4.42
C ALA A 117 -2.57 -1.76 5.75
N ASN A 118 -3.81 -1.27 5.73
CA ASN A 118 -4.52 -0.77 6.90
C ASN A 118 -4.52 -1.79 8.06
N ARG A 119 -4.93 -3.04 7.79
CA ARG A 119 -4.94 -4.09 8.80
C ARG A 119 -3.56 -4.36 9.37
N THR A 120 -2.55 -4.44 8.50
CA THR A 120 -1.16 -4.67 8.92
C THR A 120 -0.67 -3.55 9.83
N TYR A 121 -0.97 -2.29 9.51
CA TYR A 121 -0.59 -1.17 10.35
C TYR A 121 -1.32 -1.12 11.69
N LEU A 122 -2.61 -1.50 11.72
CA LEU A 122 -3.34 -1.66 12.98
C LEU A 122 -2.73 -2.76 13.86
N GLU A 123 -2.33 -3.90 13.27
CA GLU A 123 -1.65 -4.98 13.98
C GLU A 123 -0.30 -4.51 14.54
N MET A 124 0.51 -3.81 13.73
CA MET A 124 1.79 -3.22 14.14
C MET A 124 1.62 -2.18 15.26
N ALA A 125 0.59 -1.34 15.18
CA ALA A 125 0.26 -0.38 16.22
C ALA A 125 -0.13 -1.06 17.55
N SER A 126 -0.85 -2.19 17.49
CA SER A 126 -1.23 -2.94 18.69
C SER A 126 -0.03 -3.61 19.36
N ALA A 127 0.95 -4.04 18.56
CA ALA A 127 2.17 -4.70 19.01
C ALA A 127 3.31 -3.72 19.37
N ALA A 128 3.15 -2.42 19.10
CA ALA A 128 4.18 -1.42 19.34
C ALA A 128 4.40 -1.18 20.84
N GLY A 129 5.64 -1.41 21.31
CA GLY A 129 6.04 -1.17 22.71
C GLY A 129 6.23 0.30 23.09
N SER A 130 6.25 1.22 22.11
CA SER A 130 6.40 2.67 22.36
C SER A 130 5.20 3.46 21.83
N GLY A 131 4.80 4.50 22.58
CA GLY A 131 3.70 5.39 22.17
C GLY A 131 3.95 6.06 20.82
N ALA A 132 5.18 6.51 20.56
CA ALA A 132 5.54 7.15 19.29
C ALA A 132 5.40 6.20 18.08
N ALA A 133 5.86 4.94 18.21
CA ALA A 133 5.70 3.96 17.13
C ALA A 133 4.22 3.58 16.91
N LYS A 134 3.45 3.46 18.00
CA LYS A 134 2.01 3.22 17.94
C LYS A 134 1.28 4.35 17.20
N GLU A 135 1.55 5.60 17.54
CA GLU A 135 0.95 6.76 16.88
C GLU A 135 1.30 6.82 15.39
N MET A 136 2.56 6.56 15.05
CA MET A 136 3.02 6.50 13.67
C MET A 136 2.25 5.45 12.86
N PHE A 137 2.14 4.21 13.35
CA PHE A 137 1.41 3.16 12.64
C PHE A 137 -0.10 3.41 12.57
N LEU A 138 -0.71 4.03 13.59
CA LEU A 138 -2.12 4.44 13.53
C LEU A 138 -2.36 5.54 12.48
N ALA A 139 -1.42 6.47 12.33
CA ALA A 139 -1.49 7.50 11.30
C ALA A 139 -1.42 6.88 9.91
N LEU A 140 -0.46 5.99 9.66
CA LEU A 140 -0.34 5.24 8.40
C LEU A 140 -1.61 4.45 8.11
N ALA A 141 -2.13 3.67 9.06
CA ALA A 141 -3.38 2.93 8.88
C ALA A 141 -4.54 3.82 8.42
N LYS A 142 -4.66 5.04 8.97
CA LYS A 142 -5.69 6.01 8.59
C LYS A 142 -5.47 6.58 7.17
N GLU A 143 -4.22 6.79 6.77
CA GLU A 143 -3.87 7.18 5.40
C GLU A 143 -4.32 6.06 4.42
N GLU A 144 -4.04 4.79 4.70
CA GLU A 144 -4.48 3.65 3.84
C GLU A 144 -6.01 3.47 3.78
N GLU A 145 -6.71 3.73 4.89
CA GLU A 145 -8.17 3.74 4.88
C GLU A 145 -8.70 4.82 3.92
N THR A 146 -8.03 5.97 3.87
CA THR A 146 -8.39 7.09 3.00
C THR A 146 -8.11 6.74 1.53
N HIS A 147 -6.96 6.12 1.24
CA HIS A 147 -6.65 5.61 -0.10
C HIS A 147 -7.72 4.63 -0.59
N SER A 148 -8.15 3.69 0.26
CA SER A 148 -9.21 2.74 -0.09
C SER A 148 -10.54 3.41 -0.46
N LYS A 149 -10.87 4.53 0.20
CA LYS A 149 -12.08 5.31 -0.08
C LYS A 149 -11.97 6.06 -1.41
N ILE A 150 -10.81 6.64 -1.70
CA ILE A 150 -10.53 7.31 -2.97
C ILE A 150 -10.67 6.33 -4.14
N LEU A 151 -10.06 5.14 -4.02
CA LEU A 151 -10.15 4.11 -5.05
C LEU A 151 -11.58 3.61 -5.28
N ARG A 152 -12.35 3.39 -4.20
CA ARG A 152 -13.77 3.02 -4.31
C ARG A 152 -14.61 4.09 -4.98
N ALA A 153 -14.38 5.36 -4.66
CA ALA A 153 -15.06 6.47 -5.33
C ALA A 153 -14.72 6.54 -6.83
N GLU A 154 -13.49 6.19 -7.21
CA GLU A 154 -13.11 6.08 -8.62
C GLU A 154 -13.83 4.94 -9.34
N ILE A 155 -13.90 3.76 -8.70
CA ILE A 155 -14.67 2.61 -9.22
C ILE A 155 -16.15 2.98 -9.42
N ASP A 156 -16.76 3.63 -8.43
CA ASP A 156 -18.16 4.07 -8.51
C ASP A 156 -18.36 5.08 -9.66
N SER A 157 -17.41 5.99 -9.86
CA SER A 157 -17.43 6.95 -10.97
C SER A 157 -17.39 6.27 -12.34
N ILE A 158 -16.60 5.21 -12.49
CA ILE A 158 -16.54 4.42 -13.74
C ILE A 158 -17.88 3.71 -13.97
N GLY A 159 -18.46 3.10 -12.92
CA GLY A 159 -19.75 2.43 -13.00
C GLY A 159 -20.91 3.36 -13.35
N GLN A 160 -20.93 4.58 -12.82
CA GLN A 160 -21.95 5.59 -13.14
C GLN A 160 -21.84 6.11 -14.58
N ASN A 161 -20.62 6.27 -15.11
CA ASN A 161 -20.41 6.68 -16.50
C ASN A 161 -20.87 5.62 -17.50
N GLY A 162 -20.85 4.33 -17.13
CA GLY A 162 -21.38 3.24 -17.96
C GLY A 162 -22.91 3.20 -18.03
N PHE A 163 -23.61 3.58 -16.96
CA PHE A 163 -25.08 3.52 -16.90
C PHE A 163 -25.79 4.69 -17.60
N TRP A 164 -25.13 5.85 -17.72
CA TRP A 164 -25.72 7.03 -18.38
C TRP A 164 -25.58 7.03 -19.90
N PHE A 165 -24.67 6.24 -20.48
CA PHE A 165 -24.51 6.15 -21.94
C PHE A 165 -25.54 5.22 -22.62
N ASP A 166 -26.26 4.40 -21.86
CA ASP A 166 -27.27 3.44 -22.38
C ASP A 166 -28.71 3.96 -22.31
N MET A 167 -28.96 5.16 -21.78
CA MET A 167 -30.25 5.83 -21.95
C MET A 167 -30.27 6.54 -23.30
N GLN A 168 -30.51 5.72 -24.32
CA GLN A 168 -30.85 6.08 -25.70
C GLN A 168 -31.73 7.34 -25.72
N GLU A 169 -31.25 8.39 -26.40
CA GLU A 169 -32.09 9.52 -26.78
C GLU A 169 -33.27 9.00 -27.59
N PHE A 170 -34.46 8.94 -26.97
CA PHE A 170 -35.69 8.94 -27.74
C PHE A 170 -35.85 10.36 -28.29
N THR A 171 -35.35 10.59 -29.50
CA THR A 171 -35.81 11.71 -30.30
C THR A 171 -37.31 11.53 -30.53
N MET A 172 -38.13 12.33 -29.86
CA MET A 172 -39.52 12.57 -30.28
C MET A 172 -39.45 13.24 -31.65
N GLU A 173 -39.63 12.46 -32.71
CA GLU A 173 -40.06 13.03 -33.99
C GLU A 173 -41.47 13.62 -33.80
N GLN A 174 -41.64 14.84 -34.28
CA GLN A 174 -42.88 15.64 -34.19
C GLN A 174 -44.00 15.08 -35.05
#